data_AF-A0AAE1AUN6-F1
#
_entry.id   AF-A0AAE1AUN6-F1
#
_cell.length_a   1.000
_cell.length_b   1.000
_cell.length_c   1.000
_cell.angle_alpha   90.00
_cell.angle_beta   90.00
_cell.angle_gamma   90.00
#
_symmetry.space_group_name_H-M   'P 1'
#
loop_
_entity.id
_entity.type
_entity.pdbx_description
1 polymer ?
#
loop_
_entity_poly.entity_id
_entity_poly.type
_entity_poly.pdbx_seq_one_letter_code
_entity_poly.pdbx_strand_id
1 'polypeptide(L)'
;MVNLIAGVLGMVNLNAGVFGIESLNAGVLGMVNLNAGVLGIESLNAGVLRMVNLNAGMLGMVNLNAGVLGIESLNAGVLGIVNLNAGVLRIVNLNAGCWGLKVLMLVCLG
;
A
#
# COMPACT_ATOMS: atom_id res chain seq x y z
N MET A 1 -10.13 4.51 12.26
CA MET A 1 -10.37 3.77 11.00
C MET A 1 -11.33 4.60 10.16
N VAL A 2 -11.10 4.66 8.85
CA VAL A 2 -11.83 5.56 7.93
C VAL A 2 -12.21 4.80 6.67
N ASN A 3 -13.39 5.15 6.13
CA ASN A 3 -13.93 4.65 4.87
C ASN A 3 -14.03 5.81 3.87
N LEU A 4 -13.34 5.73 2.74
CA LEU A 4 -13.27 6.81 1.75
C LEU A 4 -13.58 6.32 0.33
N ILE A 5 -14.26 7.17 -0.44
CA ILE A 5 -14.41 7.04 -1.89
C ILE A 5 -13.93 8.34 -2.51
N ALA A 6 -12.98 8.28 -3.44
CA ALA A 6 -12.41 9.46 -4.09
C ALA A 6 -12.07 9.19 -5.56
N GLY A 7 -12.12 10.22 -6.40
CA GLY A 7 -11.54 10.13 -7.74
C GLY A 7 -10.01 10.07 -7.69
N VAL A 8 -9.42 11.06 -7.01
CA VAL A 8 -7.98 11.14 -6.73
C VAL A 8 -7.79 11.45 -5.26
N LEU A 9 -6.92 10.68 -4.61
CA LEU A 9 -6.51 10.91 -3.23
C LEU A 9 -4.99 10.98 -3.14
N GLY A 10 -4.49 11.99 -2.45
CA GLY A 10 -3.06 12.19 -2.20
C GLY A 10 -2.80 12.34 -0.72
N MET A 11 -1.84 11.58 -0.20
CA MET A 11 -1.32 11.77 1.16
C MET A 11 0.16 12.10 1.08
N VAL A 12 0.56 13.19 1.73
CA VAL A 12 1.92 13.70 1.66
C VAL A 12 2.38 14.07 3.06
N ASN A 13 3.61 13.68 3.42
CA ASN A 13 4.28 14.03 4.68
C ASN A 13 3.48 13.62 5.93
N LEU A 14 2.97 12.39 5.94
CA LEU A 14 2.24 11.86 7.09
C LEU A 14 3.23 11.22 8.08
N ASN A 15 3.16 11.65 9.33
CA ASN A 15 3.86 11.02 10.44
C ASN A 15 2.83 10.63 11.53
N ALA A 16 2.73 9.34 11.83
CA ALA A 16 1.76 8.83 12.80
C ALA A 16 2.34 7.69 13.64
N GLY A 17 1.92 7.59 14.91
CA GLY A 17 2.19 6.37 15.69
C GLY A 17 1.46 5.17 15.11
N VAL A 18 0.16 5.32 14.86
CA VAL A 18 -0.71 4.32 14.24
C VAL A 18 -1.57 4.99 13.17
N PHE A 19 -1.59 4.42 11.97
CA PHE A 19 -2.43 4.86 10.87
C PHE A 19 -3.18 3.65 10.28
N GLY A 20 -4.49 3.80 10.07
CA GLY A 20 -5.37 2.69 9.71
C GLY A 20 -6.47 3.10 8.74
N ILE A 21 -6.56 2.39 7.62
CA ILE A 21 -7.64 2.50 6.64
C ILE A 21 -8.45 1.19 6.66
N GLU A 22 -9.76 1.30 6.85
CA GLU A 22 -10.65 0.15 6.81
C GLU A 22 -11.05 -0.16 5.37
N SER A 23 -11.55 0.85 4.65
CA SER A 23 -11.86 0.74 3.23
C SER A 23 -11.52 2.01 2.47
N LEU A 24 -10.83 1.86 1.34
CA LEU A 24 -10.57 2.96 0.40
C LEU A 24 -10.84 2.51 -1.03
N ASN A 25 -11.69 3.25 -1.73
CA ASN A 25 -11.87 3.14 -3.17
C ASN A 25 -11.43 4.43 -3.85
N ALA A 26 -10.40 4.35 -4.68
CA ALA A 26 -9.84 5.50 -5.39
C ALA A 26 -9.63 5.23 -6.88
N GLY A 27 -9.87 6.21 -7.73
CA GLY A 27 -9.37 6.13 -9.12
C GLY A 27 -7.83 6.15 -9.13
N VAL A 28 -7.25 7.13 -8.45
CA VAL A 28 -5.80 7.28 -8.26
C VAL A 28 -5.50 7.54 -6.78
N LEU A 29 -4.58 6.76 -6.22
CA LEU A 29 -4.03 6.97 -4.89
C LEU A 29 -2.52 7.22 -4.97
N GLY A 30 -2.09 8.36 -4.46
CA GLY A 30 -0.68 8.72 -4.29
C GLY A 30 -0.32 8.83 -2.81
N MET A 31 0.73 8.15 -2.38
CA MET A 31 1.28 8.26 -1.03
C MET A 31 2.76 8.60 -1.10
N VAL A 32 3.16 9.71 -0.47
CA VAL A 32 4.53 10.23 -0.51
C VAL A 32 5.01 10.59 0.89
N ASN A 33 6.20 10.13 1.25
CA ASN A 33 6.87 10.43 2.53
C ASN A 33 6.00 10.08 3.73
N LEU A 34 5.72 8.78 3.88
CA LEU A 34 4.79 8.27 4.87
C LEU A 34 5.59 7.52 5.93
N ASN A 35 5.55 8.00 7.18
CA ASN A 35 6.23 7.40 8.31
C ASN A 35 5.20 6.97 9.35
N ALA A 36 5.16 5.68 9.67
CA ALA A 36 4.24 5.15 10.67
C ALA A 36 4.92 4.16 11.62
N GLY A 37 4.53 4.16 12.89
CA GLY A 37 4.85 3.02 13.77
C GLY A 37 4.13 1.76 13.29
N VAL A 38 2.82 1.87 13.11
CA VAL A 38 1.95 0.83 12.55
C VAL A 38 1.10 1.42 11.43
N LEU A 39 1.13 0.81 10.25
CA LEU A 39 0.26 1.12 9.13
C LEU A 39 -0.59 -0.11 8.78
N GLY A 40 -1.90 0.02 8.89
CA GLY A 40 -2.86 -1.04 8.57
C GLY A 40 -3.81 -0.62 7.46
N ILE A 41 -3.98 -1.47 6.46
CA ILE A 41 -4.97 -1.29 5.39
C ILE A 41 -5.77 -2.60 5.25
N GLU A 42 -7.04 -2.57 5.57
CA GLU A 42 -7.89 -3.75 5.47
C GLU A 42 -8.36 -3.97 4.02
N SER A 43 -8.95 -2.95 3.41
CA SER A 43 -9.41 -3.01 2.01
C SER A 43 -9.00 -1.77 1.22
N LEU A 44 -8.34 -1.99 0.09
CA LEU A 44 -7.96 -0.93 -0.83
C LEU A 44 -8.21 -1.37 -2.27
N ASN A 45 -8.98 -0.54 -2.98
CA ASN A 45 -9.20 -0.67 -4.40
C ASN A 45 -8.75 0.62 -5.09
N ALA A 46 -7.77 0.52 -5.97
CA ALA A 46 -7.26 1.65 -6.73
C ALA A 46 -7.14 1.33 -8.22
N GLY A 47 -7.52 2.26 -9.09
CA GLY A 47 -7.12 2.16 -10.51
C GLY A 47 -5.59 2.25 -10.63
N VAL A 48 -5.01 3.28 -10.01
CA VAL A 48 -3.56 3.48 -9.91
C VAL A 48 -3.17 3.72 -8.45
N LEU A 49 -2.25 2.93 -7.93
CA LEU A 49 -1.62 3.11 -6.62
C LEU A 49 -0.14 3.39 -6.80
N ARG A 50 0.30 4.57 -6.36
CA ARG A 50 1.72 4.95 -6.30
C ARG A 50 2.14 5.26 -4.88
N MET A 51 3.22 4.62 -4.47
CA MET A 51 3.80 4.75 -3.14
C MET A 51 5.28 5.10 -3.24
N VAL A 52 5.67 6.19 -2.58
CA VAL A 52 7.04 6.71 -2.60
C VAL A 52 7.47 6.99 -1.16
N ASN A 53 8.62 6.46 -0.76
CA ASN A 53 9.20 6.64 0.57
C ASN A 53 8.25 6.31 1.73
N LEU A 54 7.86 5.03 1.81
CA LEU A 54 7.15 4.49 2.97
C LEU A 54 8.13 3.93 3.98
N ASN A 55 8.01 4.35 5.23
CA ASN A 55 8.67 3.70 6.36
C ASN A 55 7.62 3.31 7.40
N ALA A 56 7.60 2.02 7.76
CA ALA A 56 6.72 1.50 8.78
C ALA A 56 7.48 0.62 9.78
N GLY A 57 7.16 0.71 11.07
CA GLY A 57 7.57 -0.34 12.00
C GLY A 57 6.88 -1.67 11.66
N MET A 58 5.56 -1.60 11.47
CA MET A 58 4.72 -2.69 10.99
C MET A 58 3.81 -2.19 9.87
N LEU A 59 3.79 -2.90 8.75
CA LEU A 59 2.88 -2.66 7.63
C LEU A 59 2.05 -3.91 7.37
N GLY A 60 0.73 -3.79 7.52
CA GLY A 60 -0.23 -4.85 7.25
C GLY A 60 -1.23 -4.44 6.16
N MET A 61 -1.38 -5.26 5.14
CA MET A 61 -2.38 -5.08 4.08
C MET A 61 -3.17 -6.38 3.87
N VAL A 62 -4.49 -6.33 3.97
CA VAL A 62 -5.32 -7.53 3.85
C VAL A 62 -5.80 -7.72 2.41
N ASN A 63 -6.55 -6.76 1.84
CA ASN A 63 -7.08 -6.85 0.49
C ASN A 63 -6.62 -5.64 -0.34
N LEU A 64 -5.58 -5.85 -1.16
CA LEU A 64 -5.03 -4.83 -2.04
C LEU A 64 -5.34 -5.16 -3.49
N ASN A 65 -6.23 -4.38 -4.10
CA ASN A 65 -6.55 -4.46 -5.52
C ASN A 65 -6.09 -3.18 -6.22
N ALA A 66 -5.21 -3.33 -7.21
CA ALA A 66 -4.71 -2.22 -7.99
C ALA A 66 -4.70 -2.57 -9.49
N GLY A 67 -5.17 -1.66 -10.35
CA GLY A 67 -4.90 -1.80 -11.79
C GLY A 67 -3.40 -1.69 -12.05
N VAL A 68 -2.78 -0.63 -11.50
CA VAL A 68 -1.33 -0.41 -11.52
C VAL A 68 -0.84 -0.13 -10.10
N LEU A 69 0.11 -0.92 -9.63
CA LEU A 69 0.80 -0.75 -8.35
C LEU A 69 2.27 -0.42 -8.57
N GLY A 70 2.67 0.78 -8.16
CA GLY A 70 4.05 1.25 -8.17
C GLY A 70 4.55 1.58 -6.78
N ILE A 71 5.64 0.93 -6.36
CA ILE A 71 6.33 1.19 -5.09
C ILE A 71 7.78 1.55 -5.42
N GLU A 72 8.18 2.78 -5.06
CA GLU A 72 9.54 3.23 -5.30
C GLU A 72 10.48 2.86 -4.15
N SER A 73 10.05 3.11 -2.91
CA SER A 73 10.80 2.73 -1.72
C SER A 73 9.85 2.39 -0.59
N LEU A 74 10.00 1.19 -0.05
CA LEU A 74 9.28 0.71 1.12
C LEU A 74 10.26 0.07 2.11
N ASN A 75 10.34 0.64 3.31
CA ASN A 75 11.05 0.06 4.45
C ASN A 75 10.03 -0.34 5.53
N ALA A 76 10.04 -1.60 5.93
CA ALA A 76 9.19 -2.11 6.99
C ALA A 76 10.00 -2.95 7.99
N GLY A 77 9.75 -2.80 9.29
CA GLY A 77 10.26 -3.77 10.26
C GLY A 77 9.60 -5.14 10.02
N VAL A 78 8.27 -5.14 9.97
CA VAL A 78 7.45 -6.28 9.59
C VAL A 78 6.50 -5.87 8.48
N LEU A 79 6.42 -6.67 7.43
CA LEU A 79 5.47 -6.47 6.34
C LEU A 79 4.64 -7.73 6.10
N GLY A 80 3.32 -7.57 6.13
CA GLY A 80 2.34 -8.62 5.91
C GLY A 80 1.35 -8.22 4.82
N ILE A 81 1.21 -9.05 3.79
CA ILE A 81 0.23 -8.86 2.72
C ILE A 81 -0.55 -10.15 2.55
N VAL A 82 -1.88 -10.11 2.70
CA VAL A 82 -2.71 -11.32 2.60
C VAL A 82 -3.14 -11.56 1.17
N ASN A 83 -3.82 -10.62 0.55
CA ASN A 83 -4.30 -10.71 -0.83
C ASN A 83 -3.83 -9.50 -1.62
N LEU A 84 -2.94 -9.73 -2.58
CA LEU A 84 -2.52 -8.72 -3.56
C LEU A 84 -2.98 -9.12 -4.96
N ASN A 85 -3.83 -8.30 -5.55
CA ASN A 85 -4.17 -8.36 -6.96
C ASN A 85 -3.69 -7.07 -7.64
N ALA A 86 -2.71 -7.21 -8.51
CA ALA A 86 -2.22 -6.11 -9.32
C ALA A 86 -2.27 -6.49 -10.80
N GLY A 87 -2.81 -5.61 -11.66
CA GLY A 87 -2.61 -5.75 -13.09
C GLY A 87 -1.11 -5.61 -13.40
N VAL A 88 -0.57 -4.42 -13.13
CA VAL A 88 0.87 -4.16 -13.23
C VAL A 88 1.46 -3.94 -11.85
N LEU A 89 2.55 -4.62 -11.52
CA LEU A 89 3.32 -4.41 -10.30
C LEU A 89 4.74 -3.96 -10.63
N ARG A 90 5.17 -2.85 -10.02
CA ARG A 90 6.56 -2.43 -10.04
C ARG A 90 6.99 -2.06 -8.63
N ILE A 91 8.03 -2.73 -8.15
CA ILE A 91 8.67 -2.43 -6.86
C ILE A 91 10.16 -2.19 -7.16
N VAL A 92 10.67 -1.01 -6.78
CA VAL A 92 12.07 -0.66 -7.01
C VAL A 92 12.92 -1.03 -5.80
N ASN A 93 12.61 -0.48 -4.64
CA ASN A 93 13.30 -0.79 -3.39
C ASN A 93 12.31 -1.30 -2.34
N LEU A 94 12.58 -2.50 -1.82
CA LEU A 94 11.83 -3.11 -0.74
C LEU A 94 12.81 -3.63 0.32
N ASN A 95 12.69 -3.11 1.53
CA ASN A 95 13.41 -3.63 2.69
C ASN A 95 12.39 -4.01 3.76
N ALA A 96 12.35 -5.29 4.11
CA ALA A 96 11.50 -5.79 5.17
C ALA A 96 12.34 -6.68 6.09
N GLY A 97 12.36 -6.37 7.39
CA GLY A 97 13.06 -7.22 8.37
C GLY A 97 12.43 -8.61 8.49
N CYS A 98 11.10 -8.66 8.42
CA CYS A 98 10.33 -9.88 8.27
C CYS A 98 9.24 -9.66 7.21
N TRP A 99 9.10 -10.59 6.27
CA TRP A 99 8.12 -10.49 5.18
C TRP A 99 7.20 -11.71 5.09
N GLY A 100 5.91 -11.47 4.91
CA GLY A 100 4.90 -12.49 4.67
C GLY A 100 3.91 -12.05 3.57
N LEU A 101 3.75 -12.89 2.56
CA LEU A 101 2.79 -12.73 1.47
C LEU A 101 1.99 -14.04 1.33
N LYS A 102 0.67 -13.99 1.49
CA LYS A 102 -0.16 -15.22 1.44
C LYS A 102 -0.67 -15.53 0.04
N VAL A 103 -1.22 -14.53 -0.65
CA VAL A 103 -1.80 -14.67 -1.98
C VAL A 103 -1.37 -13.50 -2.84
N LEU A 104 -0.83 -13.83 -4.01
CA LEU A 104 -0.42 -12.88 -5.04
C LEU A 104 -1.04 -13.30 -6.37
N MET A 105 -1.79 -12.39 -6.99
CA MET A 105 -2.26 -12.50 -8.35
C MET A 105 -1.74 -11.31 -9.14
N LEU A 106 -1.10 -11.59 -10.27
CA LEU A 106 -0.50 -10.58 -11.11
C LEU A 106 -0.85 -10.87 -12.57
N VAL A 107 -1.38 -9.89 -13.28
CA VAL A 107 -1.78 -10.04 -14.68
C VAL A 107 -0.90 -9.16 -15.56
N CYS A 108 0.25 -9.69 -15.98
CA CYS A 108 1.08 -9.02 -16.98
C CYS A 108 0.33 -8.94 -18.31
N LEU A 109 -0.10 -7.74 -18.72
CA LEU A 109 -0.23 -7.41 -20.14
C LEU A 109 1.11 -6.82 -20.59
N GLY A 110 1.93 -7.71 -21.15
CA GLY A 110 3.21 -7.44 -21.79
C GLY A 110 3.65 -8.68 -22.54
#